data_AF-A0A1V4H033-F1
#
_entry.id   AF-A0A1V4H033-F1
#
_cell.length_a   1.000
_cell.length_b   1.000
_cell.length_c   1.000
_cell.angle_alpha   90.00
_cell.angle_beta   90.00
_cell.angle_gamma   90.00
#
_symmetry.space_group_name_H-M   'P 1'
#
loop_
_entity.id
_entity.type
_entity.pdbx_description
1 polymer ?
#
loop_
_entity_poly.entity_id
_entity_poly.type
_entity_poly.pdbx_seq_one_letter_code
_entity_poly.pdbx_strand_id
1 'polypeptide(L)' 'MKWKSHCTGGRQSVRNVLYNATNVARQHEPKFKQFYERLINKGKPFKVAINACMRKLLTVINAIVKNDSVWQADYHLRCC' A
#
# COMPACT_ATOMS: atom_id res chain seq x y z
N MET A 1 -19.12 -11.13 -10.91
CA MET A 1 -17.74 -11.63 -10.67
C MET A 1 -17.44 -11.60 -9.17
N LYS A 2 -17.43 -12.76 -8.50
CA LYS A 2 -17.43 -12.85 -7.02
C LYS A 2 -16.02 -13.15 -6.49
N TRP A 3 -15.23 -12.10 -6.24
CA TRP A 3 -13.93 -12.25 -5.59
C TRP A 3 -14.09 -12.38 -4.07
N LYS A 4 -14.43 -13.58 -3.58
CA LYS A 4 -14.38 -13.89 -2.13
C LYS A 4 -12.96 -14.33 -1.75
N SER A 5 -12.01 -13.40 -1.71
CA SER A 5 -10.71 -13.62 -1.08
C SER A 5 -10.77 -13.13 0.37
N HIS A 6 -11.24 -13.98 1.27
CA HIS A 6 -11.06 -13.79 2.71
C HIS A 6 -9.60 -14.10 3.05
N CYS A 7 -8.84 -13.10 3.51
CA CYS A 7 -7.51 -13.31 4.06
C CYS A 7 -7.64 -13.64 5.55
N THR A 8 -7.99 -14.88 5.89
CA THR A 8 -8.23 -15.33 7.27
C THR A 8 -6.96 -15.75 8.02
N GLY A 9 -5.83 -16.00 7.35
CA GLY A 9 -4.56 -16.35 8.00
C GLY A 9 -3.59 -15.18 8.22
N GLY A 10 -2.53 -15.38 9.03
CA GLY A 10 -1.39 -14.47 9.18
C GLY A 10 -1.50 -13.41 10.30
N ARG A 11 -0.69 -12.34 10.23
CA ARG A 11 -0.61 -11.26 11.24
C ARG A 11 -1.72 -10.22 11.04
N GLN A 12 -2.93 -10.50 11.54
CA GLN A 12 -4.09 -9.62 11.36
C GLN A 12 -3.89 -8.22 11.95
N SER A 13 -3.29 -8.12 13.14
CA SER A 13 -2.98 -6.83 13.78
C SER A 13 -2.16 -5.91 12.87
N VAL A 14 -1.09 -6.44 12.27
CA VAL A 14 -0.22 -5.72 11.33
C VAL A 14 -0.98 -5.27 10.10
N ARG A 15 -1.85 -6.11 9.54
CA ARG A 15 -2.66 -5.73 8.37
C ARG A 15 -3.62 -4.59 8.69
N ASN A 16 -4.25 -4.60 9.86
CA ASN A 16 -5.17 -3.52 10.25
C ASN A 16 -4.42 -2.20 10.39
N VAL A 17 -3.24 -2.22 11.01
CA VAL A 17 -2.38 -1.02 11.12
C VAL A 17 -1.96 -0.53 9.73
N LEU A 18 -1.49 -1.43 8.86
CA LEU A 18 -1.12 -1.08 7.49
C LEU A 18 -2.29 -0.53 6.67
N TYR A 19 -3.50 -1.07 6.87
CA TYR A 19 -4.70 -0.58 6.20
C TYR A 19 -4.98 0.87 6.58
N ASN A 20 -4.96 1.19 7.88
CA ASN A 20 -5.16 2.55 8.38
C ASN A 20 -4.04 3.48 7.91
N ALA A 21 -2.78 3.06 8.01
CA ALA A 21 -1.63 3.82 7.55
C ALA A 21 -1.71 4.11 6.04
N THR A 22 -2.15 3.14 5.24
CA THR A 22 -2.32 3.31 3.78
C THR A 22 -3.43 4.29 3.44
N ASN A 23 -4.51 4.35 4.23
CA ASN A 23 -5.57 5.33 4.05
C ASN A 23 -5.10 6.76 4.30
N VAL A 24 -4.19 6.96 5.25
CA VAL A 24 -3.54 8.25 5.51
C VAL A 24 -2.53 8.55 4.40
N ALA A 25 -1.67 7.57 4.05
CA ALA A 25 -0.66 7.74 3.02
C ALA A 25 -1.26 8.16 1.67
N ARG A 26 -2.37 7.57 1.22
CA ARG A 26 -3.01 8.00 -0.05
C ARG A 26 -3.59 9.42 -0.01
N GLN A 27 -3.82 10.00 1.17
CA GLN A 27 -4.38 11.35 1.30
C GLN A 27 -3.26 12.40 1.32
N HIS A 28 -2.16 12.11 2.02
CA HIS A 28 -1.06 13.06 2.22
C HIS A 28 0.09 12.88 1.22
N GLU A 29 0.30 11.67 0.69
CA GLU A 29 1.39 11.37 -0.23
C GLU A 29 0.90 11.26 -1.67
N PRO A 30 1.25 12.20 -2.56
CA PRO A 30 0.73 12.25 -3.93
C PRO A 30 1.12 11.03 -4.75
N LYS A 31 2.26 10.39 -4.48
CA LYS A 31 2.69 9.17 -5.19
C LYS A 31 1.84 7.95 -4.85
N PHE A 32 1.43 7.81 -3.59
CA PHE A 32 0.50 6.74 -3.19
C PHE A 32 -0.89 6.97 -3.76
N LYS A 33 -1.34 8.24 -3.79
CA LYS A 33 -2.59 8.64 -4.46
C LYS A 33 -2.57 8.27 -5.94
N GLN A 34 -1.54 8.67 -6.67
CA GLN A 34 -1.40 8.38 -8.10
C GLN A 34 -1.36 6.87 -8.38
N PHE A 35 -0.64 6.10 -7.56
CA PHE A 35 -0.60 4.64 -7.69
C PHE A 35 -1.97 4.00 -7.45
N TYR A 36 -2.69 4.45 -6.42
CA TYR A 36 -4.05 4.01 -6.13
C TYR A 36 -5.01 4.36 -7.28
N GLU A 37 -5.02 5.60 -7.75
CA GLU A 37 -5.85 6.08 -8.87
C GLU A 37 -5.57 5.29 -10.14
N ARG A 38 -4.30 5.02 -10.45
CA ARG A 38 -3.91 4.15 -11.58
C ARG A 38 -4.53 2.75 -11.50
N LEU A 39 -4.64 2.18 -10.29
CA LEU A 39 -5.26 0.86 -10.11
C LEU A 39 -6.77 0.90 -10.25
N ILE A 40 -7.42 1.94 -9.70
CA ILE A 40 -8.86 2.15 -9.84
C ILE A 40 -9.24 2.39 -11.30
N ASN A 41 -8.48 3.23 -12.02
CA ASN A 41 -8.69 3.50 -13.45
C ASN A 41 -8.50 2.26 -14.32
N LYS A 42 -7.70 1.28 -13.87
CA LYS A 42 -7.58 -0.05 -14.49
C LYS A 42 -8.74 -1.01 -14.15
N GLY A 43 -9.78 -0.53 -13.48
CA GLY A 43 -10.96 -1.32 -13.09
C GLY A 43 -10.72 -2.28 -11.93
N LYS A 44 -9.64 -2.10 -11.15
CA LYS A 44 -9.39 -2.97 -9.98
C LYS A 44 -10.37 -2.62 -8.85
N PRO A 45 -10.93 -3.63 -8.14
CA PRO A 45 -11.77 -3.37 -6.97
C PRO A 45 -11.01 -2.59 -5.89
N PHE A 46 -11.72 -1.71 -5.18
CA PHE A 46 -11.17 -0.88 -4.10
C PHE A 46 -10.25 -1.65 -3.15
N LYS A 47 -10.73 -2.79 -2.61
CA LYS A 47 -9.99 -3.59 -1.64
C LYS A 47 -8.70 -4.17 -2.21
N VAL A 48 -8.67 -4.49 -3.50
CA VAL A 48 -7.47 -4.97 -4.20
C VAL A 48 -6.48 -3.83 -4.38
N ALA A 49 -6.96 -2.63 -4.75
CA ALA A 49 -6.12 -1.45 -4.89
C ALA A 49 -5.47 -1.05 -3.55
N ILE A 50 -6.24 -1.05 -2.45
CA ILE A 50 -5.69 -0.78 -1.12
C ILE A 50 -4.68 -1.86 -0.71
N ASN A 51 -4.94 -3.14 -1.01
CA ASN A 51 -3.99 -4.21 -0.68
C ASN A 51 -2.66 -4.08 -1.43
N ALA A 52 -2.71 -3.66 -2.70
CA ALA A 52 -1.51 -3.32 -3.46
C ALA A 52 -0.75 -2.12 -2.85
N CYS A 53 -1.48 -1.08 -2.42
CA CYS A 53 -0.88 0.07 -1.75
C CYS A 53 -0.24 -0.29 -0.41
N MET A 54 -0.88 -1.15 0.40
CA MET A 54 -0.33 -1.67 1.66
C MET A 54 0.99 -2.39 1.44
N ARG A 55 1.06 -3.26 0.41
CA ARG A 55 2.30 -3.96 0.07
C ARG A 55 3.42 -2.97 -0.30
N LYS A 56 3.07 -1.93 -1.04
CA LYS A 56 4.03 -0.90 -1.48
C LYS A 56 4.55 -0.07 -0.31
N LEU A 57 3.65 0.33 0.60
CA LEU A 57 4.00 1.04 1.83
C LEU A 57 4.95 0.21 2.71
N LEU A 58 4.65 -1.07 2.89
CA LEU A 58 5.50 -1.97 3.67
C LEU A 58 6.91 -2.11 3.06
N THR A 59 7.03 -2.18 1.74
CA THR A 59 8.34 -2.23 1.07
C THR A 59 9.16 -0.96 1.32
N VAL A 60 8.52 0.22 1.30
CA VAL A 60 9.19 1.49 1.61
C VAL A 60 9.67 1.53 3.06
N ILE A 61 8.78 1.20 4.01
CA ILE A 61 9.13 1.14 5.44
C ILE A 61 10.27 0.15 5.69
N ASN A 62 10.23 -1.01 5.05
CA ASN A 62 11.28 -2.01 5.20
C ASN A 62 12.63 -1.53 4.62
N ALA A 63 12.62 -0.76 3.52
CA ALA A 63 13.83 -0.17 2.96
C ALA A 63 14.41 0.93 3.85
N ILE A 64 13.55 1.78 4.44
CA ILE A 64 13.90 2.81 5.43
C ILE A 64 14.65 2.18 6.60
N VAL A 65 14.02 1.19 7.24
CA VAL A 65 14.58 0.50 8.42
C VAL A 65 15.87 -0.24 8.07
N LYS A 66 15.93 -0.90 6.91
CA LYS A 66 17.12 -1.62 6.48
C LYS A 66 18.33 -0.72 6.25
N ASN A 67 18.10 0.47 5.68
CA ASN A 67 19.16 1.40 5.30
C ASN A 67 19.40 2.50 6.34
N ASP A 68 18.75 2.42 7.52
CA ASP A 68 18.72 3.46 8.55
C ASP A 68 18.57 4.88 7.98
N SER A 69 17.58 5.02 7.09
CA SER A 69 17.35 6.24 6.31
C SER A 69 16.05 6.90 6.70
N VAL A 70 15.92 8.21 6.46
CA VAL A 70 14.69 8.97 6.76
C VAL A 70 13.66 8.84 5.65
N TRP A 71 12.37 9.04 5.96
CA TRP A 71 11.32 9.08 4.94
C TRP A 71 11.66 10.07 3.81
N GLN A 72 11.70 9.60 2.57
CA GLN A 72 11.88 10.42 1.38
C GLN A 72 10.67 10.26 0.48
N ALA A 73 10.08 11.38 0.07
CA ALA A 73 9.00 11.37 -0.90
C ALA A 73 9.44 10.73 -2.25
N ASP A 74 10.75 10.61 -2.50
CA ASP A 74 11.32 9.90 -3.65
C ASP A 74 11.82 8.48 -3.39
N TYR A 75 11.31 7.79 -2.37
CA TYR A 75 11.45 6.34 -2.34
C TYR A 75 10.88 5.77 -3.63
N HIS A 76 11.80 5.40 -4.54
CA HIS A 76 11.45 4.99 -5.89
C HIS A 76 10.45 3.85 -5.76
N LEU A 77 9.23 4.13 -6.21
CA LEU A 77 8.20 3.14 -6.44
C LEU A 77 8.59 2.33 -7.70
N ARG A 78 9.83 1.80 -7.73
CA ARG A 78 10.32 0.93 -8.81
C ARG A 78 9.27 -0.15 -8.99
N CYS A 79 8.73 -0.17 -10.20
CA CYS A 79 7.66 -0.99 -10.71
C CYS A 79 7.39 -2.27 -9.91
N CYS A 80 6.24 -2.26 -9.24
CA CYS A 80 5.21 -3.31 -9.31
C CYS A 80 3.87 -2.58 -9.39
#